data_AF-R7P6D6-F1
#
_entry.id   AF-R7P6D6-F1
#
_cell.length_a   1.000
_cell.length_b   1.000
_cell.length_c   1.000
_cell.angle_alpha   90.00
_cell.angle_beta   90.00
_cell.angle_gamma   90.00
#
_symmetry.space_group_name_H-M   'P 1'
#
loop_
_entity.id
_entity.type
_entity.pdbx_description
1 polymer ?
#
loop_
_entity_poly.entity_id
_entity_poly.type
_entity_poly.pdbx_seq_one_letter_code
_entity_poly.pdbx_strand_id
1 'polypeptide(L)'
;MKDYCGNCEYFDLNQKEYWGERYYCSKTCKYKYKNEESCRLYIEKKDNGYKPAGCYITTIVCSKLGYRDNCEFLRNLRFLRENYLRKSPEGINLLREYDEIGPVISKQIEDAPTIEALTLMNKYIIPASDYILKNNYEKATLVYKNMVNELKEKYSYELACTEIDYSILTPVKDMGKGRLRLKPTK
;
A
#
# COMPACT_ATOMS: atom_id res chain seq x y z
N MET A 1 12.43 23.48 0.11
CA MET A 1 12.98 22.34 -0.67
C MET A 1 12.60 22.55 -2.12
N LYS A 2 13.53 22.45 -3.07
CA LYS A 2 13.21 22.50 -4.50
C LYS A 2 12.79 21.09 -4.94
N ASP A 3 11.62 20.98 -5.56
CA ASP A 3 11.11 19.74 -6.13
C ASP A 3 11.59 19.59 -7.60
N TYR A 4 11.21 18.49 -8.26
CA TYR A 4 11.60 18.23 -9.65
C TYR A 4 10.40 18.16 -10.58
N CYS A 5 10.62 18.47 -11.87
CA CYS A 5 9.58 18.46 -12.89
C CYS A 5 8.83 17.12 -13.00
N GLY A 6 9.51 15.99 -12.75
CA GLY A 6 8.90 14.66 -12.76
C GLY A 6 7.73 14.45 -11.80
N ASN A 7 7.69 15.23 -10.72
CA ASN A 7 6.68 15.16 -9.67
C ASN A 7 5.49 16.11 -9.92
N CYS A 8 5.49 16.87 -11.02
CA CYS A 8 4.47 17.90 -11.29
C CYS A 8 3.23 17.34 -11.99
N GLU A 9 2.01 17.70 -11.56
CA GLU A 9 0.71 17.25 -12.11
C GLU A 9 0.66 17.34 -13.63
N TYR A 10 1.32 18.36 -14.15
CA TYR A 10 1.33 18.73 -15.56
C TYR A 10 2.50 18.13 -16.35
N PHE A 11 3.22 17.18 -15.77
CA PHE A 11 4.34 16.51 -16.40
C PHE A 11 3.94 15.10 -16.84
N ASP A 12 3.70 14.94 -18.14
CA ASP A 12 3.21 13.70 -18.72
C ASP A 12 4.36 12.74 -19.06
N LEU A 13 4.46 11.65 -18.29
CA LEU A 13 5.49 10.62 -18.48
C LEU A 13 5.20 9.69 -19.67
N ASN A 14 4.00 9.74 -20.24
CA ASN A 14 3.65 8.97 -21.44
C ASN A 14 4.00 9.73 -22.72
N GLN A 15 4.09 11.06 -22.65
CA GLN A 15 4.43 11.91 -23.79
C GLN A 15 5.95 12.18 -23.83
N LYS A 16 6.72 11.13 -24.14
CA LYS A 16 8.17 11.19 -24.31
C LYS A 16 8.56 11.75 -25.69
N GLU A 17 9.66 12.49 -25.74
CA GLU A 17 10.26 12.97 -26.98
C GLU A 17 10.79 11.80 -27.83
N TYR A 18 10.64 11.87 -29.15
CA TYR A 18 10.95 10.76 -30.07
C TYR A 18 12.42 10.32 -30.03
N TRP A 19 13.36 11.26 -29.93
CA TRP A 19 14.81 10.99 -29.95
C TRP A 19 15.51 11.33 -28.62
N GLY A 20 14.79 11.42 -27.50
CA GLY A 20 15.35 11.90 -26.24
C GLY A 20 14.68 11.36 -24.97
N GLU A 21 15.24 11.69 -23.82
CA GLU A 21 14.72 11.31 -22.49
C GLU A 21 13.88 12.42 -21.83
N ARG A 22 13.40 13.37 -22.64
CA ARG A 22 12.59 14.47 -22.18
C ARG A 22 11.10 14.15 -22.33
N TYR A 23 10.31 14.73 -21.45
CA TYR A 23 8.87 14.53 -21.37
C TYR A 23 8.15 15.86 -21.49
N TYR A 24 6.93 15.82 -22.03
CA TYR A 24 6.17 17.04 -22.27
C TYR A 24 5.55 17.58 -20.98
N CYS A 25 5.79 18.86 -20.70
CA CYS A 25 5.11 19.60 -19.65
C CYS A 25 4.00 20.46 -20.24
N SER A 26 2.74 20.18 -19.89
CA SER A 26 1.57 20.86 -20.44
C SER A 26 1.40 22.32 -19.98
N LYS A 27 2.08 22.74 -18.90
CA LYS A 27 2.06 24.16 -18.45
C LYS A 27 3.13 25.02 -19.08
N THR A 28 4.31 24.47 -19.32
CA THR A 28 5.40 25.21 -19.96
C THR A 28 5.44 25.00 -21.47
N CYS A 29 4.62 24.07 -21.98
CA CYS A 29 4.54 23.65 -23.37
C CYS A 29 5.90 23.26 -23.96
N LYS A 30 6.75 22.61 -23.16
CA LYS A 30 8.13 22.26 -23.51
C LYS A 30 8.47 20.86 -23.04
N TYR A 31 9.39 20.22 -23.77
CA TYR A 31 10.04 18.98 -23.36
C TYR A 31 11.13 19.29 -22.34
N LYS A 32 11.05 18.61 -21.19
CA LYS A 32 11.91 18.83 -20.02
C LYS A 32 12.40 17.51 -19.45
N TYR A 33 13.49 17.52 -18.71
CA TYR A 33 13.97 16.32 -18.03
C TYR A 33 13.20 16.09 -16.73
N LYS A 34 13.02 14.82 -16.35
CA LYS A 34 12.33 14.43 -15.12
C LYS A 34 13.02 15.00 -13.86
N ASN A 35 14.35 15.05 -13.88
CA ASN A 35 15.21 15.53 -12.80
C ASN A 35 15.53 17.04 -12.89
N GLU A 36 14.93 17.76 -13.83
CA GLU A 36 15.07 19.22 -13.91
C GLU A 36 14.37 19.87 -12.70
N GLU A 37 14.94 20.96 -12.16
CA GLU A 37 14.31 21.72 -11.07
C GLU A 37 12.89 22.15 -11.44
N SER A 38 11.96 22.03 -10.49
CA SER A 38 10.57 22.38 -10.72
C SER A 38 10.41 23.87 -11.03
N CYS A 39 9.58 24.17 -12.02
CA CYS A 39 9.33 25.56 -12.44
C CYS A 39 8.38 26.28 -11.47
N ARG A 40 8.25 27.60 -11.61
CA ARG A 40 7.31 28.42 -10.82
C ARG A 40 5.83 28.02 -10.93
N LEU A 41 5.45 27.25 -11.96
CA LEU A 41 4.09 26.74 -12.19
C LEU A 41 3.92 25.31 -11.64
N TYR A 42 4.87 24.86 -10.82
CA TYR A 42 4.82 23.55 -10.20
C TYR A 42 3.55 23.40 -9.37
N ILE A 43 2.84 22.32 -9.66
CA ILE A 43 1.80 21.77 -8.80
C ILE A 43 2.20 20.33 -8.59
N GLU A 44 2.38 19.92 -7.34
CA GLU A 44 2.65 18.52 -7.00
C GLU A 44 1.54 17.66 -7.61
N LYS A 45 1.92 16.55 -8.29
CA LYS A 45 0.97 15.53 -8.73
C LYS A 45 0.10 15.18 -7.54
N LYS A 46 -1.16 15.62 -7.56
CA LYS A 46 -2.20 14.90 -6.82
C LYS A 46 -2.22 13.53 -7.46
N ASP A 47 -1.71 12.51 -6.76
CA ASP A 47 -1.60 11.15 -7.25
C ASP A 47 -2.75 10.83 -8.22
N ASN A 48 -2.46 10.72 -9.52
CA ASN A 48 -3.41 10.35 -10.59
C ASN A 48 -3.79 8.87 -10.44
N GLY A 49 -4.37 8.52 -9.30
CA GLY A 49 -4.37 7.18 -8.77
C GLY A 49 -3.99 7.20 -7.30
N TYR A 50 -4.75 7.93 -6.48
CA TYR A 50 -4.80 7.69 -5.05
C TYR A 50 -5.19 6.22 -4.82
N LYS A 51 -4.20 5.31 -4.83
CA LYS A 51 -4.30 3.99 -4.23
C LYS A 51 -3.99 4.23 -2.76
N PRO A 52 -5.00 4.26 -1.89
CA PRO A 52 -4.73 4.52 -0.49
C PRO A 52 -3.96 3.34 0.07
N ALA A 53 -2.76 3.66 0.54
CA ALA A 53 -1.90 2.94 1.47
C ALA A 53 -2.28 1.46 1.73
N GLY A 54 -1.68 0.56 0.96
CA GLY A 54 -1.29 -0.82 1.30
C GLY A 54 -2.19 -1.65 2.19
N CYS A 55 -3.46 -1.85 1.87
CA CYS A 55 -4.31 -2.84 2.52
C CYS A 55 -4.17 -4.22 1.86
N TYR A 56 -2.99 -4.63 1.36
CA TYR A 56 -2.82 -5.75 0.41
C TYR A 56 -3.77 -6.93 0.66
N ILE A 57 -3.69 -7.53 1.85
CA ILE A 57 -4.48 -8.71 2.24
C ILE A 57 -5.98 -8.36 2.21
N THR A 58 -6.37 -7.30 2.91
CA THR A 58 -7.77 -6.87 3.03
C THR A 58 -8.34 -6.34 1.71
N THR A 59 -7.52 -5.81 0.81
CA THR A 59 -7.90 -5.33 -0.51
C THR A 59 -8.22 -6.50 -1.41
N ILE A 60 -7.37 -7.53 -1.44
CA ILE A 60 -7.67 -8.77 -2.17
C ILE A 60 -8.91 -9.45 -1.60
N VAL A 61 -9.04 -9.55 -0.27
CA VAL A 61 -10.25 -10.14 0.35
C VAL A 61 -11.51 -9.37 -0.04
N CYS A 62 -11.51 -8.04 0.07
CA CYS A 62 -12.66 -7.22 -0.32
C CYS A 62 -12.97 -7.36 -1.83
N SER A 63 -11.94 -7.34 -2.67
CA SER A 63 -12.09 -7.46 -4.13
C SER A 63 -12.68 -8.81 -4.53
N LYS A 64 -12.18 -9.93 -3.98
CA LYS A 64 -12.70 -11.28 -4.27
C LYS A 64 -14.15 -11.47 -3.86
N LEU A 65 -14.59 -10.76 -2.82
CA LEU A 65 -15.97 -10.79 -2.34
C LEU A 65 -16.87 -9.76 -3.05
N GLY A 66 -16.37 -9.05 -4.06
CA GLY A 66 -17.14 -8.09 -4.85
C GLY A 66 -17.38 -6.74 -4.16
N TYR A 67 -16.69 -6.44 -3.06
CA TYR A 67 -16.75 -5.12 -2.46
C TYR A 67 -16.01 -4.10 -3.34
N ARG A 68 -16.54 -2.88 -3.35
CA ARG A 68 -15.92 -1.76 -4.06
C ARG A 68 -14.60 -1.36 -3.39
N ASP A 69 -13.71 -0.79 -4.19
CA ASP A 69 -12.58 -0.05 -3.65
C ASP A 69 -13.06 1.01 -2.66
N ASN A 70 -12.31 1.18 -1.57
CA ASN A 70 -12.63 2.11 -0.48
C ASN A 70 -13.95 1.80 0.26
N CYS A 71 -14.39 0.54 0.30
CA CYS A 71 -15.46 0.12 1.18
C CYS A 71 -15.18 0.47 2.66
N GLU A 72 -16.21 0.43 3.50
CA GLU A 72 -16.11 0.81 4.91
C GLU A 72 -15.03 0.03 5.66
N PHE A 73 -14.89 -1.28 5.42
CA PHE A 73 -13.86 -2.11 6.06
C PHE A 73 -12.45 -1.62 5.74
N LEU A 74 -12.17 -1.32 4.47
CA LEU A 74 -10.88 -0.79 4.03
C LEU A 74 -10.60 0.58 4.63
N ARG A 75 -11.61 1.46 4.71
CA ARG A 75 -11.47 2.79 5.32
C ARG A 75 -11.18 2.69 6.81
N ASN A 76 -11.90 1.83 7.53
CA ASN A 76 -11.72 1.64 8.98
C ASN A 76 -10.32 1.08 9.28
N LEU A 77 -9.90 0.03 8.57
CA LEU A 77 -8.57 -0.55 8.76
C LEU A 77 -7.44 0.40 8.36
N ARG A 78 -7.61 1.25 7.34
CA ARG A 78 -6.66 2.32 7.04
C ARG A 78 -6.57 3.33 8.16
N PHE A 79 -7.72 3.75 8.70
CA PHE A 79 -7.77 4.66 9.84
C PHE A 79 -7.00 4.10 11.05
N LEU A 80 -7.21 2.83 11.41
CA LEU A 80 -6.48 2.17 12.51
C LEU A 80 -4.96 2.22 12.28
N ARG A 81 -4.50 1.89 11.08
CA ARG A 81 -3.06 1.83 10.78
C ARG A 81 -2.41 3.21 10.83
N GLU A 82 -3.06 4.20 10.22
CA GLU A 82 -2.51 5.57 10.14
C GLU A 82 -2.59 6.33 11.46
N ASN A 83 -3.70 6.20 12.20
CA ASN A 83 -3.99 7.04 13.35
C ASN A 83 -3.66 6.38 14.69
N TYR A 84 -3.52 5.06 14.74
CA TYR A 84 -3.23 4.33 15.97
C TYR A 84 -1.90 3.58 15.89
N LEU A 85 -1.76 2.62 14.95
CA LEU A 85 -0.56 1.76 14.92
C LEU A 85 0.72 2.53 14.62
N ARG A 86 0.68 3.54 13.74
CA ARG A 86 1.87 4.35 13.43
C ARG A 86 2.37 5.18 14.61
N LYS A 87 1.56 5.37 15.67
CA LYS A 87 1.92 6.18 16.84
C LYS A 87 2.69 5.41 17.90
N SER A 88 2.73 4.07 17.84
CA SER A 88 3.45 3.25 18.82
C SER A 88 4.60 2.48 18.18
N PRO A 89 5.73 2.24 18.90
CA PRO A 89 6.83 1.43 18.40
C PRO A 89 6.40 0.01 18.00
N GLU A 90 5.52 -0.59 18.80
CA GLU A 90 4.96 -1.92 18.54
C GLU A 90 4.10 -1.94 17.27
N GLY A 91 3.24 -0.94 17.09
CA GLY A 91 2.40 -0.82 15.90
C GLY A 91 3.22 -0.55 14.64
N ILE A 92 4.31 0.22 14.74
CA ILE A 92 5.28 0.42 13.66
C ILE A 92 5.93 -0.92 13.24
N ASN A 93 6.33 -1.76 14.20
CA ASN A 93 6.90 -3.07 13.90
C ASN A 93 5.87 -3.98 13.22
N LEU A 94 4.63 -4.00 13.71
CA LEU A 94 3.54 -4.75 13.09
C LEU A 94 3.27 -4.30 11.65
N LEU A 95 3.27 -2.99 11.40
CA LEU A 95 3.08 -2.43 10.05
C LEU A 95 4.24 -2.77 9.12
N ARG A 96 5.48 -2.78 9.63
CA ARG A 96 6.66 -3.14 8.86
C ARG A 96 6.61 -4.60 8.41
N GLU A 97 6.35 -5.49 9.35
CA GLU A 97 6.17 -6.91 9.07
C GLU A 97 5.04 -7.12 8.05
N TYR A 98 3.91 -6.46 8.24
CA TYR A 98 2.79 -6.51 7.29
C TYR A 98 3.18 -6.03 5.88
N ASP A 99 3.95 -4.95 5.76
CA ASP A 99 4.40 -4.44 4.45
C ASP A 99 5.35 -5.42 3.74
N GLU A 100 6.11 -6.21 4.49
CA GLU A 100 7.06 -7.20 3.97
C GLU A 100 6.36 -8.45 3.45
N ILE A 101 5.48 -9.05 4.27
CA ILE A 101 4.79 -10.30 3.95
C ILE A 101 3.50 -10.09 3.15
N GLY A 102 2.89 -8.91 3.28
CA GLY A 102 1.58 -8.58 2.72
C GLY A 102 1.47 -8.85 1.24
N PRO A 103 2.42 -8.43 0.38
CA PRO A 103 2.39 -8.73 -1.06
C PRO A 103 2.40 -10.22 -1.37
N VAL A 104 3.22 -11.01 -0.68
CA VAL A 104 3.35 -12.46 -0.90
C VAL A 104 2.05 -13.15 -0.52
N ILE A 105 1.55 -12.89 0.69
CA ILE A 105 0.32 -13.48 1.21
C ILE A 105 -0.89 -13.08 0.35
N SER A 106 -0.93 -11.83 -0.11
CA SER A 106 -2.06 -11.34 -0.91
C SER A 106 -2.17 -12.05 -2.25
N LYS A 107 -1.03 -12.37 -2.88
CA LYS A 107 -0.99 -13.19 -4.09
C LYS A 107 -1.54 -14.59 -3.83
N GLN A 108 -1.16 -15.21 -2.72
CA GLN A 108 -1.69 -16.54 -2.36
C GLN A 108 -3.21 -16.51 -2.11
N ILE A 109 -3.71 -15.46 -1.44
CA ILE A 109 -5.16 -15.28 -1.24
C ILE A 109 -5.87 -15.02 -2.57
N GLU A 110 -5.23 -14.30 -3.50
CA GLU A 110 -5.77 -14.03 -4.84
C GLU A 110 -5.98 -15.32 -5.64
N ASP A 111 -5.07 -16.28 -5.51
CA ASP A 111 -5.15 -17.59 -6.17
C ASP A 111 -6.01 -18.63 -5.40
N ALA A 112 -6.27 -18.41 -4.11
CA ALA A 112 -7.05 -19.34 -3.28
C ALA A 112 -8.56 -19.40 -3.62
N PRO A 113 -9.33 -20.40 -3.17
CA PRO A 113 -10.79 -20.40 -3.35
C PRO A 113 -11.49 -19.25 -2.61
N THR A 114 -12.61 -18.74 -3.11
CA THR A 114 -13.37 -17.63 -2.51
C THR A 114 -13.77 -17.86 -1.05
N ILE A 115 -13.92 -19.13 -0.63
CA ILE A 115 -14.22 -19.47 0.76
C ILE A 115 -13.16 -18.95 1.73
N GLU A 116 -11.89 -18.89 1.31
CA GLU A 116 -10.81 -18.35 2.12
C GLU A 116 -10.99 -16.84 2.38
N ALA A 117 -11.37 -16.08 1.35
CA ALA A 117 -11.69 -14.67 1.51
C ALA A 117 -12.89 -14.47 2.45
N LEU A 118 -13.93 -15.32 2.36
CA LEU A 118 -15.08 -15.30 3.29
C LEU A 118 -14.64 -15.58 4.73
N THR A 119 -13.76 -16.56 4.94
CA THR A 119 -13.23 -16.87 6.27
C THR A 119 -12.47 -15.69 6.86
N LEU A 120 -11.57 -15.07 6.09
CA LEU A 120 -10.81 -13.90 6.53
C LEU A 120 -11.73 -12.70 6.83
N MET A 121 -12.74 -12.48 5.99
CA MET A 121 -13.71 -11.41 6.17
C MET A 121 -14.47 -11.56 7.49
N ASN A 122 -15.07 -12.73 7.72
CA ASN A 122 -15.91 -12.99 8.89
C ASN A 122 -15.11 -13.12 10.18
N LYS A 123 -13.93 -13.75 10.13
CA LYS A 123 -13.12 -14.01 11.32
C LYS A 123 -12.32 -12.80 11.79
N TYR A 124 -11.89 -11.93 10.88
CA TYR A 124 -10.97 -10.84 11.21
C TYR A 124 -11.43 -9.45 10.77
N ILE A 125 -11.79 -9.28 9.50
CA ILE A 125 -12.01 -7.94 8.93
C ILE A 125 -13.25 -7.28 9.53
N ILE A 126 -14.38 -7.99 9.60
CA ILE A 126 -15.61 -7.48 10.20
C ILE A 126 -15.40 -7.20 11.70
N PRO A 127 -14.90 -8.16 12.53
CA PRO A 127 -14.66 -7.89 13.95
C PRO A 127 -13.69 -6.73 14.21
N ALA A 128 -12.59 -6.62 13.44
CA ALA A 128 -11.65 -5.51 13.58
C ALA A 128 -12.33 -4.17 13.24
N SER A 129 -13.11 -4.13 12.17
CA SER A 129 -13.90 -2.94 11.78
C SER A 129 -14.89 -2.53 12.88
N ASP A 130 -15.61 -3.47 13.47
CA ASP A 130 -16.55 -3.20 14.56
C ASP A 130 -15.86 -2.63 15.80
N TYR A 131 -14.69 -3.15 16.15
CA TYR A 131 -13.90 -2.60 17.26
C TYR A 131 -13.41 -1.18 16.97
N ILE A 132 -13.02 -0.87 15.72
CA ILE A 132 -12.62 0.48 15.31
C ILE A 132 -13.79 1.45 15.42
N LEU A 133 -14.99 1.07 14.97
CA LEU A 133 -16.20 1.88 15.08
C LEU A 133 -16.59 2.15 16.55
N LYS A 134 -16.28 1.22 17.45
CA LYS A 134 -16.46 1.37 18.90
C LYS A 134 -15.28 2.07 19.60
N ASN A 135 -14.32 2.61 18.85
CA ASN A 135 -13.08 3.22 19.35
C ASN A 135 -12.23 2.30 20.24
N ASN A 136 -12.42 0.98 20.15
CA ASN A 136 -11.63 0.00 20.87
C ASN A 136 -10.43 -0.44 20.03
N TYR A 137 -9.46 0.47 19.88
CA TYR A 137 -8.31 0.27 18.99
C TYR A 137 -7.37 -0.83 19.46
N GLU A 138 -7.29 -1.11 20.77
CA GLU A 138 -6.50 -2.21 21.32
C GLU A 138 -7.03 -3.57 20.85
N LYS A 139 -8.34 -3.82 21.00
CA LYS A 139 -8.96 -5.05 20.50
C LYS A 139 -8.87 -5.14 18.98
N ALA A 140 -9.09 -4.04 18.27
CA ALA A 140 -8.92 -4.01 16.82
C ALA A 140 -7.50 -4.40 16.40
N THR A 141 -6.49 -3.89 17.11
CA THR A 141 -5.06 -4.20 16.89
C THR A 141 -4.78 -5.67 17.17
N LEU A 142 -5.35 -6.24 18.23
CA LEU A 142 -5.19 -7.66 18.55
C LEU A 142 -5.78 -8.55 17.45
N VAL A 143 -7.00 -8.25 16.97
CA VAL A 143 -7.62 -8.99 15.86
C VAL A 143 -6.77 -8.87 14.60
N TYR A 144 -6.28 -7.67 14.29
CA TYR A 144 -5.41 -7.42 13.15
C TYR A 144 -4.10 -8.21 13.23
N LYS A 145 -3.44 -8.23 14.40
CA LYS A 145 -2.21 -9.00 14.65
C LYS A 145 -2.45 -10.50 14.51
N ASN A 146 -3.55 -11.00 15.07
CA ASN A 146 -3.89 -12.42 14.99
C ASN A 146 -4.16 -12.87 13.55
N MET A 147 -4.81 -12.04 12.74
CA MET A 147 -4.99 -12.28 11.31
C MET A 147 -3.64 -12.45 10.60
N VAL A 148 -2.71 -11.53 10.86
CA VAL A 148 -1.39 -11.55 10.23
C VAL A 148 -0.59 -12.78 10.65
N ASN A 149 -0.60 -13.12 11.94
CA ASN A 149 0.10 -14.29 12.47
C ASN A 149 -0.44 -15.60 11.87
N GLU A 150 -1.77 -15.78 11.82
CA GLU A 150 -2.37 -16.98 11.23
C GLU A 150 -2.04 -17.11 9.74
N LEU A 151 -2.05 -16.00 9.00
CA LEU A 151 -1.67 -16.00 7.59
C LEU A 151 -0.18 -16.31 7.40
N LYS A 152 0.70 -15.84 8.29
CA LYS A 152 2.12 -16.20 8.25
C LYS A 152 2.35 -17.68 8.47
N GLU A 153 1.66 -18.28 9.44
CA GLU A 153 1.78 -19.71 9.72
C GLU A 153 1.29 -20.52 8.53
N LYS A 154 0.12 -20.14 7.99
CA LYS A 154 -0.49 -20.79 6.83
C LYS A 154 0.39 -20.76 5.58
N TYR A 155 1.01 -19.60 5.28
CA TYR A 155 1.84 -19.39 4.10
C TYR A 155 3.34 -19.40 4.40
N SER A 156 3.73 -20.12 5.45
CA SER A 156 5.12 -20.15 5.93
C SER A 156 6.10 -20.69 4.89
N TYR A 157 5.69 -21.65 4.07
CA TYR A 157 6.51 -22.21 2.99
C TYR A 157 6.76 -21.17 1.89
N GLU A 158 5.71 -20.49 1.41
CA GLU A 158 5.82 -19.47 0.36
C GLU A 158 6.64 -18.26 0.83
N LEU A 159 6.49 -17.88 2.10
CA LEU A 159 7.31 -16.85 2.71
C LEU A 159 8.79 -17.25 2.79
N ALA A 160 9.08 -18.52 3.10
CA ALA A 160 10.45 -19.04 3.15
C ALA A 160 11.12 -19.11 1.77
N CYS A 161 10.35 -19.39 0.70
CA CYS A 161 10.86 -19.45 -0.66
C CYS A 161 11.04 -18.08 -1.33
N THR A 162 10.55 -17.00 -0.72
CA THR A 162 10.65 -15.65 -1.29
C THR A 162 11.87 -14.93 -0.72
N GLU A 163 12.76 -14.42 -1.59
CA GLU A 163 13.82 -13.49 -1.17
C GLU A 163 13.23 -12.13 -0.77
N ILE A 164 12.82 -12.00 0.49
CA ILE A 164 12.39 -10.72 1.04
C ILE A 164 13.66 -9.94 1.44
N ASP A 165 13.91 -8.81 0.77
CA ASP A 165 15.00 -7.91 1.13
C ASP A 165 14.62 -7.04 2.34
N TYR A 166 15.05 -7.49 3.52
CA TYR A 166 14.84 -6.81 4.80
C TYR A 166 15.77 -5.58 5.00
N SER A 167 16.77 -5.37 4.15
CA SER A 167 17.72 -4.25 4.28
C SER A 167 17.13 -2.91 3.85
N ILE A 168 16.08 -2.94 3.02
CA ILE A 168 15.38 -1.74 2.56
C ILE A 168 14.33 -1.38 3.60
N LEU A 169 14.63 -0.38 4.44
CA LEU A 169 13.67 0.14 5.43
C LEU A 169 12.68 1.09 4.75
N THR A 170 11.38 0.79 4.87
CA THR A 170 10.34 1.77 4.53
C THR A 170 10.42 2.92 5.56
N PRO A 171 10.56 4.19 5.15
CA PRO A 171 10.50 5.31 6.08
C PRO A 171 9.23 5.22 6.95
N VAL A 172 9.28 5.59 8.23
CA VAL A 172 8.11 5.50 9.15
C VAL A 172 6.89 6.23 8.58
N LYS A 173 7.12 7.38 7.93
CA LYS A 173 6.09 8.16 7.22
C LYS A 173 5.41 7.38 6.08
N ASP A 174 6.04 6.32 5.59
CA ASP A 174 5.63 5.50 4.45
C ASP A 174 5.24 4.06 4.82
N MET A 175 5.30 3.67 6.10
CA MET A 175 4.90 2.33 6.56
C MET A 175 3.38 2.15 6.50
N GLY A 176 2.93 0.96 6.11
CA GLY A 176 1.54 0.63 5.82
C GLY A 176 1.05 1.20 4.48
N LYS A 177 1.94 1.83 3.68
CA LYS A 177 1.57 2.40 2.38
C LYS A 177 1.65 1.42 1.22
N GLY A 178 2.14 0.20 1.45
CA GLY A 178 2.14 -0.86 0.44
C GLY A 178 2.81 -0.46 -0.87
N ARG A 179 4.13 -0.30 -0.82
CA ARG A 179 4.93 -0.26 -2.04
C ARG A 179 5.27 -1.69 -2.42
N LEU A 180 4.85 -2.13 -3.61
CA LEU A 180 5.31 -3.41 -4.18
C LEU A 180 6.83 -3.35 -4.27
N ARG A 181 7.50 -4.23 -3.54
CA ARG A 181 8.94 -4.47 -3.63
C ARG A 181 9.17 -5.58 -4.65
N LEU A 182 9.10 -5.25 -5.93
CA LEU A 182 9.60 -6.16 -6.96
C LEU A 182 11.03 -5.71 -7.29
N LYS A 183 12.02 -6.60 -7.15
CA LYS A 183 13.31 -6.42 -7.84
C LYS A 183 12.98 -6.28 -9.33
N PRO A 184 13.53 -5.31 -10.06
CA PRO A 184 13.45 -5.33 -11.51
C PRO A 184 14.02 -6.68 -11.99
N THR A 185 13.24 -7.38 -12.82
CA THR A 185 13.78 -8.51 -13.59
C THR A 185 14.97 -7.98 -14.38
N LYS A 186 16.12 -8.64 -14.21
CA LYS A 186 17.34 -8.35 -14.99
C LYS A 186 17.06 -8.47 -16.48
#